data_AF-A0A971G6T8-F1
#
_entry.id   AF-A0A971G6T8-F1
#
_cell.length_a   1.000
_cell.length_b   1.000
_cell.length_c   1.000
_cell.angle_alpha   90.00
_cell.angle_beta   90.00
_cell.angle_gamma   90.00
#
_symmetry.space_group_name_H-M   'P 1'
#
loop_
_entity.id
_entity.type
_entity.pdbx_description
1 polymer ?
#
loop_
_entity_poly.entity_id
_entity_poly.type
_entity_poly.pdbx_seq_one_letter_code
_entity_poly.pdbx_strand_id
1 'polypeptide(L)'
;MKAATAILLLLLIVAPIGASVPTANDVTVAVAAITDATFSAVAAFLNTPALNLPGIEMHQRPGQSLPHLLSFKDSDVASYAPVFARTRPVGQNFFTSLLSAARGPLNDPVLQLLTAHAWQEGHARLTGTASTDWGEGTTLATLMAKAISGAPIEPITVNADVDVQGWRISTGVHVNGTFIIETTADGYLDIRPLVLHINGNEVATP
;
A
#
# COMPACT_ATOMS: atom_id res chain seq x y z
N MET A 1 14.39 -40.96 -35.68
CA MET A 1 14.67 -39.51 -35.85
C MET A 1 13.48 -38.60 -35.53
N LYS A 2 12.24 -38.91 -35.97
CA LYS A 2 11.06 -38.04 -35.72
C LYS A 2 10.65 -37.88 -34.25
N ALA A 3 10.82 -38.91 -33.43
CA ALA A 3 10.47 -38.87 -32.00
C ALA A 3 11.44 -37.98 -31.17
N ALA A 4 12.71 -37.96 -31.52
CA ALA A 4 13.72 -37.16 -30.82
C ALA A 4 13.50 -35.65 -31.01
N THR A 5 13.04 -35.23 -32.19
CA THR A 5 12.72 -33.84 -32.51
C THR A 5 11.47 -33.36 -31.75
N ALA A 6 10.46 -34.22 -31.58
CA ALA A 6 9.25 -33.92 -30.82
C ALA A 6 9.52 -33.78 -29.32
N ILE A 7 10.39 -34.62 -28.75
CA ILE A 7 10.79 -34.56 -27.35
C ILE A 7 11.62 -33.30 -27.06
N LEU A 8 12.51 -32.91 -27.97
CA LEU A 8 13.31 -31.67 -27.85
C LEU A 8 12.43 -30.40 -27.89
N LEU A 9 11.41 -30.38 -28.75
CA LEU A 9 10.42 -29.29 -28.81
C LEU A 9 9.56 -29.22 -27.54
N LEU A 10 9.18 -30.37 -26.98
CA LEU A 10 8.44 -30.41 -25.71
C LEU A 10 9.30 -29.92 -24.53
N LEU A 11 10.59 -30.28 -24.51
CA LEU A 11 11.55 -29.84 -23.48
C LEU A 11 11.88 -28.34 -23.56
N LEU A 12 11.85 -27.74 -24.76
CA LEU A 12 12.00 -26.28 -24.94
C LEU A 12 10.77 -25.48 -24.49
N ILE A 13 9.58 -26.10 -24.51
CA ILE A 13 8.33 -25.49 -23.99
C ILE A 13 8.25 -25.62 -22.45
N VAL A 14 8.97 -26.58 -21.87
CA VAL A 14 8.98 -26.87 -20.42
C VAL A 14 10.29 -26.42 -19.74
N ALA A 15 11.15 -25.68 -20.45
CA ALA A 15 12.23 -24.98 -19.77
C ALA A 15 11.58 -24.11 -18.68
N PRO A 16 11.93 -24.28 -17.40
CA PRO A 16 11.44 -23.38 -16.37
C PRO A 16 11.93 -22.01 -16.80
N ILE A 17 11.00 -21.14 -17.18
CA ILE A 17 11.24 -19.72 -17.30
C ILE A 17 11.77 -19.36 -15.92
N GLY A 18 13.09 -19.28 -15.77
CA GLY A 18 13.70 -18.85 -14.53
C GLY A 18 13.01 -17.54 -14.20
N ALA A 19 12.39 -17.45 -13.03
CA ALA A 19 11.68 -16.24 -12.62
C ALA A 19 12.61 -15.06 -12.88
N SER A 20 12.23 -14.18 -13.80
CA SER A 20 13.03 -13.03 -14.18
C SER A 20 13.37 -12.26 -12.91
N VAL A 21 14.65 -11.99 -12.72
CA VAL A 21 15.11 -11.21 -11.57
C VAL A 21 14.49 -9.81 -11.70
N PRO A 22 13.77 -9.32 -10.68
CA PRO A 22 13.20 -7.98 -10.70
C PRO A 22 14.28 -6.93 -10.96
N THR A 23 13.99 -5.98 -11.85
CA THR A 23 14.84 -4.80 -12.00
C THR A 23 14.68 -3.86 -10.80
N ALA A 24 15.64 -2.96 -10.58
CA ALA A 24 15.53 -1.95 -9.52
C ALA A 24 14.24 -1.12 -9.65
N ASN A 25 13.82 -0.82 -10.88
CA ASN A 25 12.55 -0.12 -11.14
C ASN A 25 11.33 -0.97 -10.72
N ASP A 26 11.34 -2.28 -10.99
CA ASP A 26 10.23 -3.17 -10.57
C ASP A 26 10.08 -3.16 -9.05
N VAL A 27 11.20 -3.18 -8.32
CA VAL A 27 11.23 -3.10 -6.86
C VAL A 27 10.69 -1.75 -6.38
N THR A 28 11.16 -0.64 -6.94
CA THR A 28 10.67 0.70 -6.58
C THR A 28 9.16 0.83 -6.81
N VAL A 29 8.66 0.34 -7.96
CA VAL A 29 7.23 0.36 -8.28
C VAL A 29 6.44 -0.52 -7.30
N ALA A 30 6.93 -1.70 -6.96
CA ALA A 30 6.27 -2.61 -6.03
C ALA A 30 6.20 -2.02 -4.61
N VAL A 31 7.31 -1.47 -4.11
CA VAL A 31 7.34 -0.83 -2.79
C VAL A 31 6.43 0.40 -2.76
N ALA A 32 6.44 1.24 -3.79
CA ALA A 32 5.53 2.38 -3.91
C ALA A 32 4.06 1.92 -3.92
N ALA A 33 3.72 0.86 -4.66
CA ALA A 33 2.36 0.32 -4.71
C ALA A 33 1.88 -0.19 -3.34
N ILE A 34 2.71 -0.95 -2.63
CA ILE A 34 2.38 -1.45 -1.28
C ILE A 34 2.20 -0.29 -0.30
N THR A 35 3.09 0.69 -0.37
CA THR A 35 3.06 1.87 0.48
C THR A 35 1.79 2.67 0.26
N ASP A 36 1.49 3.01 -0.99
CA ASP A 36 0.29 3.77 -1.37
C ASP A 36 -0.99 3.01 -1.00
N ALA A 37 -1.03 1.69 -1.21
CA ALA A 37 -2.18 0.86 -0.85
C ALA A 37 -2.39 0.79 0.66
N THR A 38 -1.32 0.61 1.43
CA THR A 38 -1.36 0.60 2.90
C THR A 38 -1.82 1.95 3.44
N PHE A 39 -1.23 3.03 2.96
CA PHE A 39 -1.56 4.38 3.40
C PHE A 39 -3.01 4.75 3.02
N SER A 40 -3.46 4.36 1.84
CA SER A 40 -4.85 4.48 1.40
C SER A 40 -5.79 3.70 2.33
N ALA A 41 -5.50 2.45 2.65
CA ALA A 41 -6.33 1.64 3.54
C ALA A 41 -6.47 2.27 4.93
N VAL A 42 -5.37 2.74 5.49
CA VAL A 42 -5.34 3.49 6.75
C VAL A 42 -6.23 4.74 6.65
N ALA A 43 -6.06 5.56 5.62
CA ALA A 43 -6.87 6.77 5.47
C ALA A 43 -8.36 6.46 5.31
N ALA A 44 -8.70 5.47 4.48
CA ALA A 44 -10.07 4.99 4.27
C ALA A 44 -10.70 4.53 5.58
N PHE A 45 -9.94 3.85 6.44
CA PHE A 45 -10.36 3.44 7.77
C PHE A 45 -10.66 4.63 8.70
N LEU A 46 -9.84 5.68 8.67
CA LEU A 46 -9.99 6.87 9.50
C LEU A 46 -11.14 7.82 9.06
N ASN A 47 -11.82 7.52 7.96
CA ASN A 47 -13.00 8.30 7.54
C ASN A 47 -14.24 7.97 8.40
N THR A 48 -15.19 8.89 8.47
CA THR A 48 -16.47 8.67 9.17
C THR A 48 -17.65 9.01 8.25
N PRO A 49 -18.34 8.02 7.65
CA PRO A 49 -18.09 6.58 7.76
C PRO A 49 -16.82 6.14 7.02
N ALA A 50 -16.26 4.99 7.41
CA ALA A 50 -15.08 4.41 6.76
C ALA A 50 -15.35 4.17 5.26
N LEU A 51 -14.33 4.37 4.43
CA LEU A 51 -14.43 4.16 2.99
C LEU A 51 -14.09 2.71 2.64
N ASN A 52 -14.83 2.14 1.70
CA ASN A 52 -14.52 0.84 1.14
C ASN A 52 -13.60 1.00 -0.07
N LEU A 53 -12.38 0.49 0.04
CA LEU A 53 -11.43 0.44 -1.08
C LEU A 53 -11.60 -0.88 -1.85
N PRO A 54 -11.66 -0.85 -3.19
CA PRO A 54 -11.73 -2.07 -4.00
C PRO A 54 -10.54 -2.98 -3.73
N GLY A 55 -10.77 -4.29 -3.56
CA GLY A 55 -9.72 -5.29 -3.39
C GLY A 55 -9.03 -5.30 -2.03
N ILE A 56 -9.45 -4.46 -1.08
CA ILE A 56 -8.89 -4.41 0.28
C ILE A 56 -9.93 -4.86 1.30
N GLU A 57 -9.54 -5.80 2.16
CA GLU A 57 -10.27 -6.16 3.38
C GLU A 57 -9.47 -5.75 4.60
N MET A 58 -10.13 -5.05 5.54
CA MET A 58 -9.52 -4.58 6.78
C MET A 58 -10.04 -5.42 7.94
N HIS A 59 -9.13 -6.01 8.71
CA HIS A 59 -9.47 -6.82 9.87
C HIS A 59 -9.04 -6.11 11.15
N GLN A 60 -9.99 -5.98 12.08
CA GLN A 60 -9.75 -5.50 13.43
C GLN A 60 -9.72 -6.67 14.40
N ARG A 61 -8.92 -6.56 15.46
CA ARG A 61 -9.04 -7.49 16.58
C ARG A 61 -10.22 -7.10 17.46
N PRO A 62 -10.90 -8.06 18.11
CA PRO A 62 -11.93 -7.76 19.09
C PRO A 62 -11.40 -6.77 20.16
N GLY A 63 -12.14 -5.69 20.39
CA GLY A 63 -11.77 -4.66 21.39
C GLY A 63 -10.76 -3.62 20.91
N GLN A 64 -10.22 -3.73 19.70
CA GLN A 64 -9.36 -2.71 19.10
C GLN A 64 -10.13 -1.79 18.16
N SER A 65 -9.77 -0.51 18.16
CA SER A 65 -10.39 0.52 17.31
C SER A 65 -9.66 0.75 15.99
N LEU A 66 -8.51 0.10 15.78
CA LEU A 66 -7.67 0.23 14.59
C LEU A 66 -7.50 -1.14 13.93
N PRO A 67 -7.38 -1.18 12.58
CA PRO A 67 -7.10 -2.43 11.88
C PRO A 67 -5.71 -2.93 12.25
N HIS A 68 -5.54 -4.24 12.26
CA HIS A 68 -4.24 -4.89 12.52
C HIS A 68 -3.74 -5.65 11.28
N LEU A 69 -4.63 -5.94 10.33
CA LEU A 69 -4.34 -6.71 9.14
C LEU A 69 -5.15 -6.13 7.97
N LEU A 70 -4.46 -5.94 6.86
CA LEU A 70 -4.97 -5.56 5.56
C LEU A 70 -4.77 -6.77 4.65
N SER A 71 -5.83 -7.25 4.01
CA SER A 71 -5.78 -8.31 3.01
C SER A 71 -6.02 -7.71 1.64
N PHE A 72 -5.08 -7.90 0.73
CA PHE A 72 -5.19 -7.48 -0.67
C PHE A 72 -5.64 -8.67 -1.54
N LYS A 73 -6.69 -8.46 -2.34
CA LYS A 73 -7.29 -9.45 -3.24
C LYS A 73 -7.42 -8.85 -4.64
N ASP A 74 -6.43 -9.05 -5.49
CA ASP A 74 -6.32 -8.40 -6.82
C ASP A 74 -6.57 -6.89 -6.74
N SER A 75 -5.93 -6.26 -5.75
CA SER A 75 -6.20 -4.88 -5.37
C SER A 75 -5.43 -3.93 -6.29
N ASP A 76 -6.12 -3.27 -7.21
CA ASP A 76 -5.51 -2.32 -8.15
C ASP A 76 -5.36 -0.93 -7.53
N VAL A 77 -4.13 -0.42 -7.43
CA VAL A 77 -3.84 0.88 -6.79
C VAL A 77 -4.55 2.05 -7.47
N ALA A 78 -4.71 1.99 -8.80
CA ALA A 78 -5.36 3.07 -9.54
C ALA A 78 -6.83 3.24 -9.17
N SER A 79 -7.46 2.19 -8.61
CA SER A 79 -8.87 2.21 -8.21
C SER A 79 -9.16 3.06 -6.96
N TYR A 80 -8.13 3.43 -6.18
CA TYR A 80 -8.32 4.14 -4.90
C TYR A 80 -8.56 5.64 -5.08
N ALA A 81 -7.84 6.29 -6.00
CA ALA A 81 -7.92 7.74 -6.19
C ALA A 81 -9.36 8.23 -6.45
N PRO A 82 -10.18 7.55 -7.30
CA PRO A 82 -11.59 7.90 -7.47
C PRO A 82 -12.42 7.82 -6.18
N VAL A 83 -12.10 6.90 -5.26
CA VAL A 83 -12.82 6.76 -3.98
C VAL A 83 -12.59 8.00 -3.12
N PHE A 84 -11.34 8.45 -2.98
CA PHE A 84 -11.00 9.66 -2.23
C PHE A 84 -11.42 10.94 -2.95
N ALA A 85 -11.39 10.98 -4.28
CA ALA A 85 -11.81 12.16 -5.03
C ALA A 85 -13.32 12.44 -4.86
N ARG A 86 -14.15 11.40 -4.74
CA ARG A 86 -15.59 11.53 -4.47
C ARG A 86 -15.90 12.12 -3.10
N THR A 87 -14.97 12.09 -2.16
CA THR A 87 -15.14 12.71 -0.85
C THR A 87 -14.72 14.19 -0.85
N ARG A 88 -14.27 14.76 -1.98
CA ARG A 88 -14.04 16.22 -2.11
C ARG A 88 -15.38 16.96 -2.24
N PRO A 89 -15.78 17.79 -1.26
CA PRO A 89 -16.87 18.73 -1.48
C PRO A 89 -16.44 19.80 -2.48
N VAL A 90 -17.39 20.24 -3.31
CA VAL A 90 -17.20 21.38 -4.20
C VAL A 90 -17.10 22.65 -3.36
N GLY A 91 -15.94 23.33 -3.39
CA GLY A 91 -15.79 24.69 -2.85
C GLY A 91 -15.33 24.85 -1.38
N GLN A 92 -14.79 23.81 -0.73
CA GLN A 92 -14.17 23.95 0.60
C GLN A 92 -12.64 24.00 0.54
N ASN A 93 -12.04 24.73 1.48
CA ASN A 93 -10.59 24.85 1.68
C ASN A 93 -10.09 23.84 2.73
N PHE A 94 -8.79 23.50 2.69
CA PHE A 94 -8.16 22.46 3.53
C PHE A 94 -8.57 22.47 5.01
N PHE A 95 -8.67 23.65 5.63
CA PHE A 95 -9.08 23.79 7.04
C PHE A 95 -10.56 23.44 7.29
N THR A 96 -11.48 23.73 6.37
CA THR A 96 -12.88 23.30 6.53
C THR A 96 -13.04 21.80 6.31
N SER A 97 -12.22 21.18 5.44
CA SER A 97 -12.18 19.73 5.34
C SER A 97 -11.56 19.03 6.55
N LEU A 98 -10.57 19.65 7.19
CA LEU A 98 -9.95 19.14 8.42
C LEU A 98 -10.93 19.19 9.60
N LEU A 99 -11.73 20.26 9.68
CA LEU A 99 -12.78 20.42 10.70
C LEU A 99 -14.02 19.56 10.43
N SER A 100 -14.18 19.04 9.21
CA SER A 100 -15.21 18.05 8.89
C SER A 100 -14.74 16.68 9.38
N ALA A 101 -15.10 16.32 10.62
CA ALA A 101 -14.81 15.01 11.21
C ALA A 101 -15.23 13.81 10.33
N ALA A 102 -16.15 14.04 9.38
CA ALA A 102 -16.63 13.05 8.43
C ALA A 102 -15.62 12.67 7.33
N ARG A 103 -14.73 13.58 6.90
CA ARG A 103 -13.91 13.40 5.69
C ARG A 103 -12.60 12.66 5.93
N GLY A 104 -12.26 12.30 7.17
CA GLY A 104 -11.01 11.60 7.49
C GLY A 104 -9.76 12.49 7.29
N PRO A 105 -8.84 12.53 8.25
CA PRO A 105 -7.72 13.48 8.25
C PRO A 105 -6.69 13.26 7.13
N LEU A 106 -6.69 12.10 6.46
CA LEU A 106 -5.63 11.69 5.53
C LEU A 106 -6.05 11.68 4.05
N ASN A 107 -7.28 12.09 3.70
CA ASN A 107 -7.78 11.99 2.33
C ASN A 107 -7.01 12.82 1.31
N ASP A 108 -6.66 14.07 1.64
CA ASP A 108 -5.92 14.93 0.72
C ASP A 108 -4.44 14.51 0.56
N PRO A 109 -3.71 14.14 1.65
CA PRO A 109 -2.40 13.51 1.54
C PRO A 109 -2.38 12.24 0.67
N VAL A 110 -3.37 11.34 0.84
CA VAL A 110 -3.49 10.15 -0.01
C VAL A 110 -3.70 10.52 -1.47
N LEU A 111 -4.59 11.48 -1.77
CA LEU A 111 -4.80 11.94 -3.14
C LEU A 111 -3.52 12.52 -3.75
N GLN A 112 -2.74 13.28 -3.00
CA GLN A 112 -1.47 13.81 -3.45
C GLN A 112 -0.46 12.70 -3.75
N LEU A 113 -0.34 11.71 -2.86
CA LEU A 113 0.54 10.56 -3.02
C LEU A 113 0.18 9.74 -4.27
N LEU A 114 -1.09 9.35 -4.40
CA LEU A 114 -1.59 8.60 -5.56
C LEU A 114 -1.43 9.38 -6.88
N THR A 115 -1.58 10.71 -6.84
CA THR A 115 -1.38 11.58 -8.01
C THR A 115 0.10 11.68 -8.38
N ALA A 116 1.00 11.78 -7.41
CA ALA A 116 2.44 11.86 -7.64
C ALA A 116 2.98 10.61 -8.35
N HIS A 117 2.47 9.44 -7.98
CA HIS A 117 2.83 8.19 -8.64
C HIS A 117 2.05 7.91 -9.95
N ALA A 118 1.00 8.69 -10.25
CA ALA A 118 0.21 8.64 -11.48
C ALA A 118 -0.24 7.21 -11.86
N TRP A 119 -0.85 6.50 -10.91
CA TRP A 119 -1.33 5.13 -11.13
C TRP A 119 -2.44 5.07 -12.19
N GLN A 120 -2.33 4.10 -13.09
CA GLN A 120 -3.33 3.73 -14.10
C GLN A 120 -3.74 2.28 -13.87
N GLU A 121 -4.93 1.94 -14.34
CA GLU A 121 -5.47 0.58 -14.23
C GLU A 121 -4.47 -0.46 -14.77
N GLY A 122 -4.21 -1.48 -13.96
CA GLY A 122 -3.26 -2.54 -14.24
C GLY A 122 -1.79 -2.20 -13.99
N HIS A 123 -1.43 -0.97 -13.58
CA HIS A 123 -0.05 -0.63 -13.25
C HIS A 123 0.51 -1.54 -12.15
N ALA A 124 -0.26 -1.70 -11.08
CA ALA A 124 0.10 -2.48 -9.92
C ALA A 124 -1.16 -3.05 -9.25
N ARG A 125 -1.19 -4.37 -9.14
CA ARG A 125 -2.23 -5.18 -8.51
C ARG A 125 -1.58 -5.95 -7.38
N LEU A 126 -2.15 -5.82 -6.19
CA LEU A 126 -1.60 -6.41 -4.98
C LEU A 126 -2.43 -7.62 -4.54
N THR A 127 -1.74 -8.69 -4.15
CA THR A 127 -2.33 -9.85 -3.50
C THR A 127 -1.46 -10.25 -2.32
N GLY A 128 -2.04 -10.50 -1.16
CA GLY A 128 -1.30 -10.85 0.05
C GLY A 128 -1.78 -10.07 1.26
N THR A 129 -0.90 -9.84 2.23
CA THR A 129 -1.28 -9.19 3.48
C THR A 129 -0.28 -8.14 3.94
N ALA A 130 -0.78 -7.11 4.61
CA ALA A 130 0.03 -6.18 5.39
C ALA A 130 -0.54 -6.08 6.80
N SER A 131 0.27 -6.29 7.81
CA SER A 131 -0.10 -6.06 9.20
C SER A 131 0.41 -4.71 9.67
N THR A 132 -0.39 -4.03 10.50
CA THR A 132 -0.08 -2.69 11.00
C THR A 132 0.00 -2.70 12.52
N ASP A 133 1.09 -2.16 13.05
CA ASP A 133 1.27 -1.84 14.46
C ASP A 133 1.30 -0.32 14.63
N TRP A 134 0.40 0.17 15.47
CA TRP A 134 0.13 1.60 15.67
C TRP A 134 0.79 2.16 16.93
N GLY A 135 1.53 1.33 17.67
CA GLY A 135 2.10 1.69 18.96
C GLY A 135 1.13 1.48 20.12
N GLU A 136 1.70 1.34 21.32
CA GLU A 136 0.96 1.04 22.53
C GLU A 136 0.00 2.18 22.91
N GLY A 137 -1.26 1.83 23.20
CA GLY A 137 -2.28 2.79 23.62
C GLY A 137 -2.87 3.65 22.50
N THR A 138 -2.43 3.48 21.24
CA THR A 138 -2.99 4.19 20.10
C THR A 138 -4.40 3.69 19.78
N THR A 139 -5.35 4.63 19.70
CA THR A 139 -6.74 4.38 19.32
C THR A 139 -7.14 5.32 18.19
N LEU A 140 -8.27 5.04 17.53
CA LEU A 140 -8.85 5.96 16.56
C LEU A 140 -9.06 7.37 17.16
N ALA A 141 -9.54 7.43 18.40
CA ALA A 141 -9.79 8.70 19.08
C ALA A 141 -8.50 9.51 19.32
N THR A 142 -7.41 8.85 19.73
CA THR A 142 -6.13 9.54 19.96
C THR A 142 -5.50 9.99 18.63
N LEU A 143 -5.61 9.20 17.56
CA LEU A 143 -5.16 9.61 16.22
C LEU A 143 -5.96 10.82 15.69
N MET A 144 -7.28 10.82 15.85
CA MET A 144 -8.11 11.96 15.47
C MET A 144 -7.77 13.21 16.28
N ALA A 145 -7.55 13.09 17.60
CA ALA A 145 -7.15 14.22 18.44
C ALA A 145 -5.79 14.80 18.03
N LYS A 146 -4.84 13.95 17.62
CA LYS A 146 -3.54 14.39 17.10
C LYS A 146 -3.66 15.06 15.74
N ALA A 147 -4.44 14.50 14.83
CA ALA A 147 -4.70 15.10 13.53
C ALA A 147 -5.36 16.49 13.65
N ILE A 148 -6.30 16.67 14.60
CA ILE A 148 -6.96 17.96 14.87
C ILE A 148 -5.98 18.97 15.49
N SER A 149 -5.13 18.52 16.42
CA SER A 149 -4.17 19.40 17.11
C SER A 149 -2.90 19.67 16.31
N GLY A 150 -2.69 18.98 15.19
CA GLY A 150 -1.43 19.02 14.43
C GLY A 150 -0.26 18.38 15.19
N ALA A 151 -0.54 17.56 16.21
CA ALA A 151 0.49 16.87 16.97
C ALA A 151 1.07 15.70 16.15
N PRO A 152 2.36 15.36 16.35
CA PRO A 152 2.98 14.24 15.64
C PRO A 152 2.24 12.93 15.91
N ILE A 153 2.03 12.16 14.84
CA ILE A 153 1.51 10.80 14.90
C ILE A 153 2.69 9.86 15.18
N GLU A 154 2.51 8.90 16.08
CA GLU A 154 3.50 7.86 16.33
C GLU A 154 3.82 7.10 15.03
N PRO A 155 5.07 6.66 14.84
CA PRO A 155 5.43 5.85 13.69
C PRO A 155 4.58 4.57 13.64
N ILE A 156 4.00 4.31 12.48
CA ILE A 156 3.21 3.10 12.21
C ILE A 156 4.16 2.08 11.59
N THR A 157 4.32 0.93 12.23
CA THR A 157 5.10 -0.17 11.67
C THR A 157 4.19 -1.03 10.80
N VAL A 158 4.63 -1.30 9.57
CA VAL A 158 3.91 -2.13 8.61
C VAL A 158 4.77 -3.32 8.27
N ASN A 159 4.25 -4.54 8.49
CA ASN A 159 4.87 -5.76 7.99
C ASN A 159 4.07 -6.25 6.77
N ALA A 160 4.70 -6.23 5.61
CA ALA A 160 4.12 -6.64 4.34
C ALA A 160 4.61 -8.03 3.94
N ASP A 161 3.68 -8.82 3.39
CA ASP A 161 3.91 -10.07 2.67
C ASP A 161 2.99 -10.05 1.46
N VAL A 162 3.44 -9.42 0.37
CA VAL A 162 2.58 -9.00 -0.74
C VAL A 162 3.23 -9.28 -2.09
N ASP A 163 2.48 -9.95 -2.95
CA ASP A 163 2.76 -10.08 -4.37
C ASP A 163 2.21 -8.88 -5.15
N VAL A 164 3.07 -8.28 -5.96
CA VAL A 164 2.74 -7.20 -6.87
C VAL A 164 2.88 -7.71 -8.31
N GLN A 165 1.81 -7.52 -9.07
CA GLN A 165 1.73 -7.82 -10.50
C GLN A 165 1.23 -6.59 -11.28
N GLY A 166 1.52 -6.49 -12.57
CA GLY A 166 1.01 -5.40 -13.39
C GLY A 166 1.92 -5.11 -14.58
N TRP A 167 1.50 -4.17 -15.43
CA TRP A 167 2.25 -3.83 -16.64
C TRP A 167 3.32 -2.75 -16.42
N ARG A 168 3.37 -2.11 -15.24
CA ARG A 168 4.44 -1.16 -14.86
C ARG A 168 5.68 -1.85 -14.31
N ILE A 169 5.57 -3.15 -14.01
CA ILE A 169 6.69 -4.02 -13.64
C ILE A 169 6.93 -5.03 -14.75
N SER A 170 8.19 -5.36 -15.01
CA SER A 170 8.59 -6.31 -16.05
C SER A 170 8.36 -7.77 -15.65
N THR A 171 8.28 -8.04 -14.35
CA THR A 171 8.13 -9.35 -13.73
C THR A 171 7.41 -9.20 -12.39
N GLY A 172 6.75 -10.27 -11.93
CA GLY A 172 6.11 -10.29 -10.61
C GLY A 172 7.12 -10.05 -9.48
N VAL A 173 6.73 -9.24 -8.51
CA VAL A 173 7.56 -8.89 -7.36
C VAL A 173 6.83 -9.24 -6.08
N HIS A 174 7.38 -10.20 -5.34
CA HIS A 174 7.00 -10.55 -3.98
C HIS A 174 7.84 -9.73 -3.01
N VAL A 175 7.19 -8.93 -2.18
CA VAL A 175 7.81 -8.09 -1.15
C VAL A 175 7.43 -8.64 0.22
N ASN A 176 8.44 -9.06 0.98
CA ASN A 176 8.29 -9.54 2.34
C ASN A 176 9.19 -8.71 3.28
N GLY A 177 8.63 -8.08 4.30
CA GLY A 177 9.43 -7.35 5.28
C GLY A 177 8.69 -6.22 5.97
N THR A 178 9.46 -5.33 6.60
CA THR A 178 8.96 -4.28 7.49
C THR A 178 9.37 -2.90 7.00
N PHE A 179 8.44 -1.96 7.03
CA PHE A 179 8.69 -0.53 6.87
C PHE A 179 7.92 0.29 7.90
N ILE A 180 8.39 1.51 8.14
CA ILE A 180 7.77 2.47 9.06
C ILE A 180 7.17 3.61 8.25
N ILE A 181 5.98 4.05 8.63
CA ILE A 181 5.37 5.29 8.18
C ILE A 181 5.44 6.28 9.34
N GLU A 182 6.10 7.42 9.17
CA GLU A 182 6.26 8.43 10.21
C GLU A 182 5.98 9.85 9.70
N THR A 183 5.77 10.79 10.62
CA THR A 183 5.67 12.21 10.28
C THR A 183 7.02 12.88 10.54
N THR A 184 7.57 13.57 9.55
CA THR A 184 8.81 14.34 9.67
C THR A 184 8.62 15.57 10.56
N ALA A 185 9.74 16.16 11.00
CA ALA A 185 9.72 17.41 11.79
C ALA A 185 9.00 18.57 11.07
N ASP A 186 8.96 18.54 9.74
CA ASP A 186 8.30 19.54 8.88
C ASP A 186 6.82 19.20 8.62
N GLY A 187 6.30 18.10 9.20
CA GLY A 187 4.90 17.69 9.07
C GLY A 187 4.58 16.87 7.80
N TYR A 188 5.59 16.42 7.05
CA TYR A 188 5.39 15.53 5.90
C TYR A 188 5.33 14.06 6.34
N LEU A 189 4.67 13.22 5.56
CA LEU A 189 4.74 11.77 5.73
C LEU A 189 5.99 11.24 5.06
N ASP A 190 6.76 10.44 5.80
CA ASP A 190 7.93 9.73 5.30
C ASP A 190 7.75 8.21 5.49
N ILE A 191 8.32 7.44 4.57
CA ILE A 191 8.29 5.98 4.60
C ILE A 191 9.71 5.45 4.62
N ARG A 192 10.06 4.78 5.72
CA ARG A 192 11.39 4.24 5.94
C ARG A 192 11.37 2.72 5.93
N PRO A 193 11.97 2.06 4.94
CA PRO A 193 12.11 0.61 4.96
C PRO A 193 13.08 0.20 6.08
N LEU A 194 12.74 -0.83 6.85
CA LEU A 194 13.61 -1.39 7.89
C LEU A 194 14.35 -2.63 7.39
N VAL A 195 13.60 -3.61 6.90
CA VAL A 195 14.11 -4.86 6.35
C VAL A 195 13.17 -5.28 5.24
N LEU A 196 13.67 -5.44 4.01
CA LEU A 196 12.86 -5.90 2.88
C LEU A 196 13.55 -7.04 2.13
N HIS A 197 12.81 -8.11 1.92
CA HIS A 197 13.16 -9.23 1.05
C HIS A 197 12.32 -9.15 -0.22
N ILE A 198 12.99 -9.19 -1.36
CA ILE A 198 12.36 -9.14 -2.68
C ILE A 198 12.58 -10.48 -3.38
N ASN A 199 11.49 -11.18 -3.69
CA ASN A 199 11.52 -12.54 -4.27
C ASN A 199 12.44 -13.49 -3.48
N GLY A 200 12.51 -13.34 -2.15
CA GLY A 200 13.35 -14.14 -1.26
C GLY A 200 14.81 -13.67 -1.13
N ASN A 201 15.23 -12.62 -1.84
CA ASN A 201 16.56 -12.03 -1.69
C ASN A 201 16.50 -10.78 -0.80
N GLU A 202 17.39 -10.69 0.19
CA GLU A 202 17.53 -9.48 1.00
C GLU A 202 18.02 -8.32 0.13
N VAL A 203 17.31 -7.19 0.17
CA VAL A 203 17.71 -5.98 -0.55
C VAL A 203 18.24 -4.99 0.47
N ALA A 204 19.49 -4.57 0.30
CA ALA A 204 20.07 -3.52 1.12
C ALA A 204 19.22 -2.25 0.95
N THR A 205 18.55 -1.85 2.02
CA THR A 205 17.86 -0.56 2.10
C THR A 205 18.94 0.53 2.12
N PRO A 206 18.85 1.55 1.25
CA PRO A 206 19.83 2.65 1.20
C PRO A 206 19.87 3.48 2.48
#